data_AF-A0AAV6CY40-F1
#
_entry.id   AF-A0AAV6CY40-F1
#
_cell.length_a   1.000
_cell.length_b   1.000
_cell.length_c   1.000
_cell.angle_alpha   90.00
_cell.angle_beta   90.00
_cell.angle_gamma   90.00
#
_symmetry.space_group_name_H-M   'P 1'
#
loop_
_entity.id
_entity.type
_entity.pdbx_description
1 polymer ?
#
loop_
_entity_poly.entity_id
_entity_poly.type
_entity_poly.pdbx_seq_one_letter_code
_entity_poly.pdbx_strand_id
1 'polypeptide(L)'
;MSKLYLVADRGEIGRRRPKMAQGQLVEAWPDLFVRGEFWMGARSKALLDEAGSPLPAKLAVEDSAVPVYYGPRLADVESLPDAESLQTRVLSAHGIAVAWITVNQLGERTQYEPQGPADPVFYLRRPGGRAAHVWRLFQSRREAQVYMTEYFGRDPDGRQWAENLPAASWEEMLTRYATQYDD
;
A
#
# COMPACT_ATOMS: atom_id res chain seq x y z
N MET A 1 2.06 12.87 -9.92
CA MET A 1 1.03 11.93 -9.45
C MET A 1 1.21 10.66 -10.24
N SER A 2 1.45 9.54 -9.55
CA SER A 2 1.56 8.22 -10.16
C SER A 2 0.21 7.50 -10.11
N LYS A 3 0.09 6.40 -10.84
CA LYS A 3 -1.08 5.53 -10.85
C LYS A 3 -0.73 4.16 -10.27
N LEU A 4 -1.67 3.60 -9.52
CA LEU A 4 -1.62 2.26 -8.98
C LEU A 4 -2.63 1.42 -9.74
N TYR A 5 -2.20 0.30 -10.31
CA TYR A 5 -2.99 -0.46 -11.27
C TYR A 5 -3.46 -1.78 -10.69
N LEU A 6 -4.71 -2.14 -10.99
CA LEU A 6 -5.24 -3.48 -10.82
C LEU A 6 -5.21 -4.20 -12.17
N VAL A 7 -4.58 -5.36 -12.22
CA VAL A 7 -4.49 -6.21 -13.44
C VAL A 7 -4.95 -7.63 -13.13
N ALA A 8 -5.49 -8.33 -14.13
CA ALA A 8 -6.05 -9.68 -13.97
C ALA A 8 -5.33 -10.75 -14.81
N ASP A 9 -4.00 -10.74 -14.84
CA ASP A 9 -3.21 -11.71 -15.60
C ASP A 9 -2.03 -12.30 -14.81
N ARG A 10 -2.36 -13.22 -13.89
CA ARG A 10 -1.35 -13.98 -13.11
C ARG A 10 -0.33 -14.68 -13.99
N GLY A 11 -0.77 -15.19 -15.15
CA GLY A 11 0.04 -16.02 -16.04
C GLY A 11 1.11 -15.21 -16.74
N GLU A 12 0.77 -14.04 -17.28
CA GLU A 12 1.74 -13.12 -17.88
C GLU A 12 2.68 -12.51 -16.83
N ILE A 13 2.18 -12.11 -15.65
CA ILE A 13 3.05 -11.61 -14.56
C ILE A 13 4.12 -12.66 -14.21
N GLY A 14 3.70 -13.93 -14.03
CA GLY A 14 4.61 -15.03 -13.72
C GLY A 14 5.61 -15.34 -14.85
N ARG A 15 5.20 -15.20 -16.12
CA ARG A 15 6.07 -15.45 -17.28
C ARG A 15 7.07 -14.34 -17.54
N ARG A 16 6.75 -13.08 -17.20
CA ARG A 16 7.60 -11.92 -17.51
C ARG A 16 8.54 -11.55 -16.37
N ARG A 17 8.14 -11.75 -15.12
CA ARG A 17 8.98 -11.42 -13.94
C ARG A 17 10.39 -12.04 -13.98
N PRO A 18 10.59 -13.30 -14.41
CA PRO A 18 11.94 -13.88 -14.49
C PRO A 18 12.83 -13.25 -15.57
N LYS A 19 12.28 -12.45 -16.49
CA LYS A 19 13.01 -11.79 -17.58
C LYS A 19 13.58 -10.43 -17.19
N MET A 20 13.28 -9.95 -15.98
CA MET A 20 13.75 -8.65 -15.50
C MET A 20 15.26 -8.65 -15.31
N ALA A 21 15.91 -7.54 -15.67
CA ALA A 21 17.35 -7.40 -15.46
C ALA A 21 17.69 -7.43 -13.97
N GLN A 22 18.93 -7.82 -13.64
CA GLN A 22 19.38 -7.83 -12.26
C GLN A 22 19.23 -6.44 -11.62
N GLY A 23 18.55 -6.37 -10.48
CA GLY A 23 18.26 -5.11 -9.77
C GLY A 23 16.95 -4.44 -10.18
N GLN A 24 16.26 -4.91 -11.22
CA GLN A 24 14.87 -4.53 -11.49
C GLN A 24 13.94 -5.38 -10.63
N LEU A 25 13.04 -4.71 -9.91
CA LEU A 25 12.06 -5.34 -9.05
C LEU A 25 10.66 -5.09 -9.60
N VAL A 26 9.89 -6.17 -9.69
CA VAL A 26 8.45 -6.11 -9.99
C VAL A 26 7.69 -6.55 -8.75
N GLU A 27 6.99 -5.60 -8.14
CA GLU A 27 6.09 -5.84 -7.02
C GLU A 27 4.65 -5.92 -7.53
N ALA A 28 4.02 -7.06 -7.28
CA ALA A 28 2.61 -7.28 -7.60
C ALA A 28 1.96 -7.98 -6.41
N TRP A 29 1.03 -7.29 -5.77
CA TRP A 29 0.33 -7.74 -4.57
C TRP A 29 -1.00 -8.37 -4.97
N PRO A 30 -1.26 -9.64 -4.61
CA PRO A 30 -2.54 -10.26 -4.92
C PRO A 30 -3.67 -9.51 -4.20
N ASP A 31 -4.74 -9.20 -4.91
CA ASP A 31 -5.98 -8.76 -4.27
C ASP A 31 -6.49 -9.88 -3.35
N LEU A 32 -6.75 -9.54 -2.09
CA LEU A 32 -7.09 -10.51 -1.07
C LEU A 32 -8.57 -10.93 -1.13
N PHE A 33 -9.39 -10.20 -1.90
CA PHE A 33 -10.83 -10.42 -2.02
C PHE A 33 -11.21 -10.94 -3.41
N VAL A 34 -10.43 -10.62 -4.45
CA VAL A 34 -10.67 -11.05 -5.83
C VAL A 34 -9.52 -11.91 -6.35
N ARG A 35 -9.80 -13.21 -6.50
CA ARG A 35 -8.79 -14.18 -6.93
C ARG A 35 -8.31 -13.88 -8.35
N GLY A 36 -6.99 -13.84 -8.52
CA GLY A 36 -6.35 -13.70 -9.83
C GLY A 36 -6.04 -12.26 -10.22
N GLU A 37 -6.45 -11.30 -9.39
CA GLU A 37 -6.14 -9.88 -9.58
C GLU A 37 -4.94 -9.46 -8.74
N PHE A 38 -4.20 -8.48 -9.25
CA PHE A 38 -2.98 -7.99 -8.63
C PHE A 38 -2.90 -6.47 -8.70
N TRP A 39 -2.58 -5.86 -7.56
CA TRP A 39 -2.23 -4.46 -7.43
C TRP A 39 -0.73 -4.25 -7.65
N MET A 40 -0.37 -3.25 -8.44
CA MET A 40 1.03 -2.90 -8.71
C MET A 40 1.22 -1.41 -8.99
N GLY A 41 2.40 -0.91 -8.69
CA GLY A 41 2.78 0.48 -8.99
C GLY A 41 3.01 0.70 -10.48
N ALA A 42 2.96 1.96 -10.92
CA ALA A 42 3.23 2.33 -12.31
C ALA A 42 4.59 1.82 -12.79
N ARG A 43 5.62 1.85 -11.94
CA ARG A 43 6.95 1.34 -12.29
C ARG A 43 6.93 -0.17 -12.56
N SER A 44 6.29 -0.95 -11.70
CA SER A 44 6.20 -2.40 -11.86
C SER A 44 5.37 -2.78 -13.09
N LYS A 45 4.29 -2.05 -13.36
CA LYS A 45 3.50 -2.23 -14.59
C LYS A 45 4.32 -1.92 -15.84
N ALA A 46 5.02 -0.78 -15.88
CA ALA A 46 5.84 -0.39 -17.02
C ALA A 46 6.92 -1.44 -17.35
N LEU A 47 7.61 -1.97 -16.34
CA LEU A 47 8.58 -3.06 -16.53
C LEU A 47 7.96 -4.32 -17.15
N LEU A 48 6.74 -4.68 -16.75
CA LEU A 48 6.03 -5.82 -17.32
C LEU A 48 5.53 -5.55 -18.73
N ASP A 49 5.09 -4.32 -19.01
CA ASP A 49 4.65 -3.88 -20.33
C ASP A 49 5.83 -3.84 -21.32
N GLU A 50 7.03 -3.43 -20.89
CA GLU A 50 8.24 -3.46 -21.73
C GLU A 50 8.68 -4.89 -22.10
N ALA A 51 8.35 -5.88 -21.27
CA ALA A 51 8.71 -7.28 -21.48
C ALA A 51 7.72 -8.07 -22.36
N GLY A 52 6.69 -7.44 -22.91
CA GLY A 52 5.67 -8.09 -23.76
C GLY A 52 4.62 -7.14 -24.30
N SER A 53 3.43 -7.65 -24.64
CA SER A 53 2.28 -6.78 -24.94
C SER A 53 1.78 -6.10 -23.66
N PRO A 54 1.35 -4.83 -23.70
CA PRO A 54 0.86 -4.14 -22.50
C PRO A 54 -0.18 -4.97 -21.74
N LEU A 55 0.01 -5.11 -20.43
CA LEU A 55 -0.96 -5.77 -19.57
C LEU A 55 -2.21 -4.88 -19.45
N PRO A 56 -3.41 -5.41 -19.75
CA PRO A 56 -4.64 -4.66 -19.54
C PRO A 56 -4.82 -4.40 -18.05
N ALA A 57 -5.05 -3.12 -17.72
CA ALA A 57 -5.47 -2.73 -16.39
C ALA A 57 -6.99 -2.76 -16.34
N LYS A 58 -7.57 -3.21 -15.22
CA LYS A 58 -9.00 -3.12 -14.92
C LYS A 58 -9.33 -1.80 -14.24
N LEU A 59 -8.46 -1.40 -13.31
CA LEU A 59 -8.56 -0.16 -12.57
C LEU A 59 -7.19 0.54 -12.56
N ALA A 60 -7.22 1.87 -12.54
CA ALA A 60 -6.11 2.66 -12.07
C ALA A 60 -6.58 3.63 -10.99
N VAL A 61 -5.91 3.64 -9.84
CA VAL A 61 -6.16 4.54 -8.71
C VAL A 61 -5.03 5.55 -8.63
N GLU A 62 -5.33 6.82 -8.37
CA GLU A 62 -4.30 7.83 -8.10
C GLU A 62 -3.55 7.51 -6.80
N ASP A 63 -2.22 7.59 -6.81
CA ASP A 63 -1.40 7.32 -5.63
C ASP A 63 -1.74 8.23 -4.43
N SER A 64 -2.11 9.48 -4.68
CA SER A 64 -2.56 10.44 -3.67
C SER A 64 -3.85 10.03 -2.95
N ALA A 65 -4.62 9.08 -3.48
CA ALA A 65 -5.82 8.56 -2.83
C ALA A 65 -5.49 7.68 -1.60
N VAL A 66 -4.25 7.17 -1.50
CA VAL A 66 -3.79 6.30 -0.41
C VAL A 66 -2.72 7.01 0.42
N PRO A 67 -3.11 7.93 1.32
CA PRO A 67 -2.16 8.67 2.14
C PRO A 67 -1.44 7.77 3.15
N VAL A 68 -0.18 8.14 3.43
CA VAL A 68 0.71 7.45 4.37
C VAL A 68 1.01 8.39 5.54
N TYR A 69 0.75 7.93 6.77
CA TYR A 69 1.19 8.60 7.99
C TYR A 69 2.54 8.02 8.45
N TYR A 70 3.58 8.83 8.58
CA TYR A 70 4.90 8.36 9.03
C TYR A 70 5.16 8.55 10.53
N GLY A 71 4.32 9.33 11.21
CA GLY A 71 4.50 9.67 12.63
C GLY A 71 5.73 10.53 12.92
N PRO A 72 5.86 11.01 14.17
CA PRO A 72 6.88 11.99 14.55
C PRO A 72 8.29 11.40 14.81
N ARG A 73 8.41 10.07 14.94
CA ARG A 73 9.66 9.38 15.33
C ARG A 73 10.12 8.37 14.28
N LEU A 74 10.03 8.75 13.01
CA LEU A 74 10.47 7.92 11.91
C LEU A 74 11.95 7.55 12.07
N ALA A 75 12.25 6.26 11.96
CA ALA A 75 13.60 5.70 12.10
C ALA A 75 13.87 4.70 10.97
N ASP A 76 15.14 4.34 10.76
CA ASP A 76 15.61 3.43 9.71
C ASP A 76 15.08 3.82 8.30
N VAL A 77 15.09 5.12 7.99
CA VAL A 77 14.47 5.72 6.80
C VAL A 77 15.01 5.11 5.51
N GLU A 78 16.28 4.71 5.48
CA GLU A 78 16.91 4.04 4.35
C GLU A 78 16.35 2.64 4.07
N SER A 79 15.66 2.04 5.06
CA SER A 79 14.98 0.76 4.96
C SER A 79 13.50 0.88 4.60
N LEU A 80 12.97 2.10 4.43
CA LEU A 80 11.58 2.32 4.06
C LEU A 80 11.28 1.78 2.64
N PRO A 81 10.17 1.05 2.48
CA PRO A 81 9.74 0.57 1.17
C PRO A 81 9.41 1.74 0.24
N ASP A 82 9.44 1.48 -1.06
CA ASP A 82 8.95 2.45 -2.04
C ASP A 82 7.46 2.72 -1.79
N ALA A 83 7.04 3.99 -1.96
CA ALA A 83 5.67 4.42 -1.67
C ALA A 83 4.64 3.62 -2.49
N GLU A 84 4.90 3.38 -3.78
CA GLU A 84 4.00 2.59 -4.63
C GLU A 84 3.81 1.16 -4.11
N SER A 85 4.86 0.54 -3.57
CA SER A 85 4.77 -0.81 -2.99
C SER A 85 3.90 -0.83 -1.74
N LEU A 86 4.12 0.14 -0.85
CA LEU A 86 3.31 0.28 0.36
C LEU A 86 1.84 0.54 0.01
N GLN A 87 1.56 1.47 -0.91
CA GLN A 87 0.20 1.82 -1.27
C GLN A 87 -0.52 0.69 -2.01
N THR A 88 0.17 -0.03 -2.89
CA THR A 88 -0.43 -1.20 -3.58
C THR A 88 -0.68 -2.37 -2.63
N ARG A 89 0.16 -2.54 -1.60
CA ARG A 89 -0.12 -3.47 -0.50
C ARG A 89 -1.38 -3.08 0.30
N VAL A 90 -1.63 -1.78 0.48
CA VAL A 90 -2.84 -1.26 1.14
C VAL A 90 -4.07 -1.52 0.28
N LEU A 91 -4.00 -1.19 -1.01
CA LEU A 91 -5.08 -1.46 -1.97
C LEU A 91 -5.40 -2.95 -2.07
N SER A 92 -4.40 -3.83 -1.98
CA SER A 92 -4.62 -5.28 -2.03
C SER A 92 -5.49 -5.83 -0.91
N ALA A 93 -5.59 -5.10 0.21
CA ALA A 93 -6.47 -5.42 1.34
C ALA A 93 -7.68 -4.45 1.44
N HIS A 94 -8.01 -3.77 0.35
CA HIS A 94 -9.08 -2.77 0.25
C HIS A 94 -8.95 -1.66 1.30
N GLY A 95 -7.72 -1.33 1.69
CA GLY A 95 -7.43 -0.20 2.55
C GLY A 95 -7.46 1.13 1.79
N ILE A 96 -7.71 2.21 2.52
CA ILE A 96 -7.77 3.58 2.01
C ILE A 96 -6.62 4.47 2.51
N ALA A 97 -5.89 4.02 3.53
CA ALA A 97 -4.79 4.76 4.14
C ALA A 97 -3.89 3.80 4.93
N VAL A 98 -2.71 4.27 5.32
CA VAL A 98 -1.78 3.48 6.13
C VAL A 98 -0.94 4.34 7.05
N ALA A 99 -0.63 3.81 8.23
CA ALA A 99 0.26 4.43 9.19
C ALA A 99 1.47 3.57 9.50
N TRP A 100 2.62 4.22 9.60
CA TRP A 100 3.83 3.67 10.19
C TRP A 100 3.64 3.58 11.69
N ILE A 101 3.78 2.37 12.23
CA ILE A 101 3.61 2.09 13.66
C ILE A 101 4.79 1.30 14.23
N THR A 102 5.95 1.32 13.56
CA THR A 102 7.15 0.58 14.00
C THR A 102 7.56 0.95 15.42
N VAL A 103 7.40 2.21 15.80
CA VAL A 103 7.67 2.72 17.14
C VAL A 103 6.38 3.25 17.74
N ASN A 104 6.04 2.80 18.94
CA ASN A 104 4.85 3.22 19.67
C ASN A 104 5.04 4.60 20.34
N GLN A 105 3.99 5.12 20.98
CA GLN A 105 4.01 6.41 21.68
C GLN A 105 5.06 6.52 22.81
N LEU A 106 5.50 5.39 23.38
CA LEU A 106 6.53 5.34 24.42
C LEU A 106 7.95 5.36 23.83
N GLY A 107 8.10 5.27 22.51
CA GLY A 107 9.39 5.13 21.85
C GLY A 107 9.89 3.69 21.75
N GLU A 108 9.05 2.71 22.08
CA GLU A 108 9.39 1.30 22.02
C GLU A 108 8.98 0.71 20.67
N ARG A 109 9.74 -0.29 20.21
CA ARG A 109 9.40 -0.99 18.97
C ARG A 109 8.12 -1.80 19.16
N THR A 110 7.15 -1.59 18.27
CA THR A 110 5.89 -2.34 18.27
C THR A 110 6.17 -3.84 18.10
N GLN A 111 5.65 -4.62 19.03
CA GLN A 111 5.68 -6.08 18.98
C GLN A 111 4.27 -6.57 18.61
N TYR A 112 4.08 -6.90 17.34
CA TYR A 112 2.83 -7.44 16.83
C TYR A 112 3.11 -8.53 15.80
N GLU A 113 2.45 -9.67 15.90
CA GLU A 113 2.58 -10.75 14.92
C GLU A 113 1.31 -10.80 14.05
N PRO A 114 1.40 -10.42 12.77
CA PRO A 114 0.28 -10.51 11.84
C PRO A 114 -0.24 -11.94 11.72
N GLN A 115 -1.57 -12.09 11.84
CA GLN A 115 -2.22 -13.39 11.81
C GLN A 115 -2.38 -13.94 10.39
N GLY A 116 -2.14 -13.10 9.37
CA GLY A 116 -2.17 -13.50 7.96
C GLY A 116 -2.15 -12.31 7.00
N PRO A 117 -2.27 -12.55 5.69
CA PRO A 117 -2.24 -11.49 4.68
C PRO A 117 -3.34 -10.44 4.82
N ALA A 118 -4.51 -10.82 5.34
CA ALA A 118 -5.64 -9.91 5.57
C ALA A 118 -5.54 -9.12 6.88
N ASP A 119 -4.52 -9.39 7.71
CA ASP A 119 -4.29 -8.62 8.93
C ASP A 119 -4.04 -7.13 8.56
N PRO A 120 -4.72 -6.18 9.22
CA PRO A 120 -4.50 -4.77 8.96
C PRO A 120 -3.08 -4.32 9.34
N VAL A 121 -2.41 -5.05 10.24
CA VAL A 121 -1.01 -4.82 10.59
C VAL A 121 -0.11 -5.74 9.79
N PHE A 122 0.94 -5.20 9.18
CA PHE A 122 1.87 -5.97 8.38
C PHE A 122 3.30 -5.43 8.43
N TYR A 123 4.25 -6.30 8.12
CA TYR A 123 5.64 -5.93 7.94
C TYR A 123 5.92 -5.61 6.48
N LEU A 124 6.61 -4.49 6.23
CA LEU A 124 7.15 -4.18 4.91
C LEU A 124 8.51 -3.50 5.04
N ARG A 125 9.42 -3.86 4.15
CA ARG A 125 10.77 -3.29 4.06
C ARG A 125 11.16 -3.05 2.62
N ARG A 126 12.06 -2.11 2.41
CA ARG A 126 12.80 -2.00 1.15
C ARG A 126 13.53 -3.31 0.85
N PRO A 127 13.50 -3.81 -0.39
CA PRO A 127 14.37 -4.90 -0.80
C PRO A 127 15.84 -4.53 -0.65
N GLY A 128 16.60 -5.38 0.06
CA GLY A 128 17.97 -5.07 0.48
C GLY A 128 18.09 -4.16 1.71
N GLY A 129 16.98 -3.66 2.24
CA GLY A 129 16.92 -2.89 3.48
C GLY A 129 17.24 -3.72 4.72
N ARG A 130 17.77 -3.05 5.76
CA ARG A 130 18.27 -3.69 6.98
C ARG A 130 17.21 -3.80 8.08
N ALA A 131 16.20 -2.94 8.06
CA ALA A 131 15.09 -2.96 9.01
C ALA A 131 13.75 -3.29 8.33
N ALA A 132 12.88 -4.01 9.04
CA ALA A 132 11.47 -4.11 8.69
C ALA A 132 10.67 -3.05 9.44
N HIS A 133 9.69 -2.45 8.77
CA HIS A 133 8.77 -1.51 9.40
C HIS A 133 7.42 -2.16 9.60
N VAL A 134 6.76 -1.80 10.70
CA VAL A 134 5.40 -2.22 11.02
C VAL A 134 4.46 -1.15 10.51
N TRP A 135 3.47 -1.57 9.74
CA TRP A 135 2.46 -0.71 9.15
C TRP A 135 1.10 -1.16 9.59
N ARG A 136 0.16 -0.22 9.76
CA ARG A 136 -1.26 -0.51 9.90
C ARG A 136 -2.03 0.17 8.78
N LEU A 137 -2.73 -0.60 7.95
CA LEU A 137 -3.70 -0.05 7.01
C LEU A 137 -5.03 0.22 7.69
N PHE A 138 -5.81 1.13 7.10
CA PHE A 138 -7.16 1.47 7.52
C PHE A 138 -8.12 1.25 6.36
N GLN A 139 -9.25 0.62 6.62
CA GLN A 139 -10.31 0.38 5.63
C GLN A 139 -11.36 1.50 5.63
N SER A 140 -11.41 2.31 6.69
CA SER A 140 -12.29 3.47 6.76
C SER A 140 -11.67 4.66 7.48
N ARG A 141 -12.19 5.85 7.20
CA ARG A 141 -11.76 7.07 7.89
C ARG A 141 -12.08 7.03 9.38
N ARG A 142 -13.25 6.46 9.73
CA ARG A 142 -13.65 6.27 11.12
C ARG A 142 -12.66 5.38 11.88
N GLU A 143 -12.22 4.29 11.26
CA GLU A 143 -11.21 3.40 11.85
C GLU A 143 -9.89 4.15 12.10
N ALA A 144 -9.40 4.90 11.11
CA ALA A 144 -8.21 5.72 11.26
C ALA A 144 -8.35 6.75 12.39
N GLN A 145 -9.50 7.43 12.48
CA GLN A 145 -9.77 8.42 13.53
C GLN A 145 -9.75 7.80 14.93
N VAL A 146 -10.42 6.66 15.12
CA VAL A 146 -10.43 5.94 16.40
C VAL A 146 -9.02 5.53 16.77
N TYR A 147 -8.31 4.86 15.87
CA TYR A 147 -6.96 4.38 16.11
C TYR A 147 -5.97 5.51 16.42
N MET A 148 -6.00 6.58 15.64
CA MET A 148 -5.13 7.74 15.87
C MET A 148 -5.45 8.45 17.19
N THR A 149 -6.72 8.50 17.58
CA THR A 149 -7.10 9.08 18.88
C THR A 149 -6.61 8.20 20.04
N GLU A 150 -6.69 6.88 19.92
CA GLU A 150 -6.32 5.96 21.01
C GLU A 150 -4.79 5.82 21.15
N TYR A 151 -4.07 5.66 20.05
CA TYR A 151 -2.64 5.34 20.04
C TYR A 151 -1.73 6.54 19.84
N PHE A 152 -2.27 7.61 19.24
CA PHE A 152 -1.57 8.85 18.96
C PHE A 152 -2.30 10.06 19.57
N GLY A 153 -3.21 9.89 20.55
CA GLY A 153 -4.08 10.97 21.05
C GLY A 153 -3.40 12.21 21.65
N ARG A 154 -2.08 12.17 21.89
CA ARG A 154 -1.25 13.34 22.27
C ARG A 154 -0.58 14.04 21.08
N ASP A 155 -0.66 13.43 19.91
CA ASP A 155 -0.10 13.87 18.64
C ASP A 155 -1.24 14.49 17.79
N PRO A 156 -1.34 15.83 17.75
CA PRO A 156 -2.38 16.51 17.00
C PRO A 156 -2.29 16.22 15.49
N ASP A 157 -1.10 15.90 14.98
CA ASP A 157 -0.87 15.69 13.55
C ASP A 157 -1.50 14.37 13.09
N GLY A 158 -1.41 13.30 13.89
CA GLY A 158 -2.03 12.01 13.58
C GLY A 158 -3.56 12.09 13.53
N ARG A 159 -4.15 12.85 14.46
CA ARG A 159 -5.60 13.10 14.46
C ARG A 159 -6.02 13.93 13.25
N GLN A 160 -5.32 15.05 12.99
CA GLN A 160 -5.61 15.91 11.84
C GLN A 160 -5.45 15.14 10.52
N TRP A 161 -4.43 14.28 10.41
CA TRP A 161 -4.24 13.42 9.26
C TRP A 161 -5.44 12.49 9.02
N ALA A 162 -5.93 11.82 10.08
CA ALA A 162 -7.09 10.93 9.98
C ALA A 162 -8.39 11.67 9.64
N GLU A 163 -8.57 12.90 10.12
CA GLU A 163 -9.74 13.74 9.80
C GLU A 163 -9.74 14.18 8.33
N ASN A 164 -8.57 14.37 7.73
CA ASN A 164 -8.40 14.87 6.36
C ASN A 164 -8.19 13.76 5.31
N LEU A 165 -8.47 12.49 5.63
CA LEU A 165 -8.36 11.42 4.64
C LEU A 165 -9.29 11.69 3.43
N PRO A 166 -8.80 11.44 2.19
CA PRO A 166 -9.48 11.84 0.96
C PRO A 166 -10.79 11.06 0.68
N ALA A 167 -10.98 9.91 1.32
CA ALA A 167 -12.16 9.05 1.21
C ALA A 167 -12.60 8.55 2.60
N ALA A 168 -13.89 8.27 2.80
CA ALA A 168 -14.39 7.64 4.03
C ALA A 168 -14.32 6.11 3.98
N SER A 169 -14.45 5.51 2.80
CA SER A 169 -14.45 4.07 2.56
C SER A 169 -13.79 3.70 1.23
N TRP A 170 -13.58 2.41 1.01
CA TRP A 170 -13.08 1.84 -0.24
C TRP A 170 -13.92 2.25 -1.45
N GLU A 171 -15.25 2.17 -1.34
CA GLU A 171 -16.18 2.50 -2.43
C GLU A 171 -16.11 3.98 -2.80
N GLU A 172 -16.05 4.86 -1.80
CA GLU A 172 -15.87 6.30 -2.02
C GLU A 172 -14.52 6.58 -2.69
N MET A 173 -13.46 5.89 -2.27
CA MET A 173 -12.13 6.04 -2.86
C MET A 173 -12.14 5.64 -4.34
N LEU A 174 -12.71 4.48 -4.67
CA LEU A 174 -12.81 4.04 -6.06
C LEU A 174 -13.68 4.99 -6.89
N THR A 175 -14.79 5.46 -6.35
CA THR A 175 -15.70 6.38 -7.06
C THR A 175 -15.02 7.71 -7.42
N ARG A 176 -14.14 8.22 -6.56
CA ARG A 176 -13.50 9.53 -6.74
C ARG A 176 -12.16 9.51 -7.45
N TYR A 177 -11.37 8.45 -7.20
CA TYR A 177 -9.95 8.43 -7.58
C TYR A 177 -9.59 7.26 -8.50
N ALA A 178 -10.54 6.37 -8.82
CA ALA A 178 -10.28 5.29 -9.77
C ALA A 178 -10.77 5.65 -11.17
N THR A 179 -9.99 5.27 -12.17
CA THR A 179 -10.41 5.13 -13.56
C THR A 179 -10.68 3.65 -13.82
N GLN A 180 -11.90 3.32 -14.24
CA GLN A 180 -12.24 2.00 -14.78
C GLN A 180 -11.81 1.93 -16.25
N TYR A 181 -11.24 0.79 -16.63
CA TYR A 181 -10.98 0.47 -18.03
C TYR A 181 -11.98 -0.62 -18.43
N ASP A 182 -12.68 -0.39 -19.52
CA ASP A 182 -13.52 -1.41 -20.14
C ASP A 182 -12.62 -2.44 -20.83
N ASP A 183 -12.98 -3.72 -20.69
CA ASP A 183 -12.34 -4.85 -21.39
C ASP A 183 -12.65 -4.85 -22.90
#